data_AF-A0A926AMW1-F1
#
_entry.id   AF-A0A926AMW1-F1
#
_cell.length_a   1.000
_cell.length_b   1.000
_cell.length_c   1.000
_cell.angle_alpha   90.00
_cell.angle_beta   90.00
_cell.angle_gamma   90.00
#
_symmetry.space_group_name_H-M   'P 1'
#
loop_
_entity.id
_entity.type
_entity.pdbx_description
1 polymer ?
#
loop_
_entity_poly.entity_id
_entity_poly.type
_entity_poly.pdbx_seq_one_letter_code
_entity_poly.pdbx_strand_id
1 'polypeptide(L)'
;MPKAPTAKAAPGSAPVLSVSPAPGQNAATVRLAQAEAARRGRPQTALGAMIFTFVGDEPPTDASGWRFHTLASSTSIDITFDAQLAPGTKVWITANWFGTRKQTGPMAAAISTHLIGGGVAAAIALRMAA
;
A
#
# COMPACT_ATOMS: atom_id res chain seq x y z
N MET A 1 11.04 -29.86 -23.48
CA MET A 1 10.85 -28.42 -23.21
C MET A 1 10.00 -28.27 -21.95
N PRO A 2 10.36 -27.45 -20.95
CA PRO A 2 9.46 -27.21 -19.82
C PRO A 2 8.21 -26.48 -20.30
N LYS A 3 7.03 -26.94 -19.84
CA LYS A 3 5.73 -26.35 -20.15
C LYS A 3 5.68 -24.92 -19.61
N ALA A 4 5.42 -23.94 -20.48
CA ALA A 4 5.27 -22.55 -20.07
C ALA A 4 4.13 -22.43 -19.02
N PRO A 5 4.30 -21.65 -17.94
CA PRO A 5 3.24 -21.44 -16.96
C PRO A 5 1.99 -20.87 -17.63
N THR A 6 0.83 -21.52 -17.46
CA THR A 6 -0.44 -21.02 -17.99
C THR A 6 -0.78 -19.68 -17.33
N ALA A 7 -1.02 -18.66 -18.15
CA ALA A 7 -1.36 -17.32 -17.66
C ALA A 7 -2.68 -17.34 -16.85
N LYS A 8 -2.57 -17.10 -15.53
CA LYS A 8 -3.72 -17.00 -14.61
C LYS A 8 -4.40 -15.64 -14.73
N ALA A 9 -5.74 -15.64 -14.74
CA ALA A 9 -6.57 -14.45 -14.67
C ALA A 9 -6.38 -13.71 -13.33
N ALA A 10 -6.75 -12.43 -13.27
CA ALA A 10 -6.75 -11.68 -12.03
C ALA A 10 -7.69 -12.31 -10.98
N PRO A 11 -7.39 -12.20 -9.69
CA PRO A 11 -8.35 -12.58 -8.66
C PRO A 11 -9.64 -11.75 -8.76
N GLY A 12 -10.79 -12.42 -8.66
CA GLY A 12 -12.11 -11.77 -8.67
C GLY A 12 -12.49 -11.07 -7.37
N SER A 13 -11.76 -11.33 -6.27
CA SER A 13 -11.97 -10.73 -4.96
C SER A 13 -10.99 -9.60 -4.70
N ALA A 14 -11.42 -8.54 -4.01
CA ALA A 14 -10.53 -7.49 -3.54
C ALA A 14 -9.62 -7.99 -2.40
N PRO A 15 -8.44 -7.38 -2.17
CA PRO A 15 -7.69 -7.58 -0.94
C PRO A 15 -8.46 -7.00 0.27
N VAL A 16 -8.25 -7.61 1.43
CA VAL A 16 -8.55 -7.01 2.74
C VAL A 16 -7.27 -6.37 3.25
N LEU A 17 -7.35 -5.10 3.65
CA LEU A 17 -6.20 -4.33 4.13
C LEU A 17 -6.22 -4.23 5.65
N SER A 18 -5.03 -4.27 6.25
CA SER A 18 -4.78 -3.70 7.56
C SER A 18 -3.52 -2.85 7.53
N VAL A 19 -3.51 -1.78 8.31
CA VAL A 19 -2.40 -0.82 8.34
C VAL A 19 -1.93 -0.66 9.77
N SER A 20 -0.61 -0.66 9.94
CA SER A 20 0.04 -0.36 11.21
C SER A 20 1.17 0.64 10.99
N PRO A 21 1.65 1.33 12.03
CA PRO A 21 2.91 2.07 11.95
C PRO A 21 4.05 1.16 11.48
N ALA A 22 4.92 1.67 10.62
CA ALA A 22 6.16 1.00 10.23
C ALA A 22 7.37 1.63 10.94
N PRO A 23 8.52 0.93 11.02
CA PRO A 23 9.79 1.55 11.37
C PRO A 23 10.16 2.62 10.32
N GLY A 24 10.54 3.81 10.77
CA GLY A 24 10.93 4.93 9.90
C GLY A 24 9.98 6.13 10.00
N GLN A 25 10.42 7.26 9.44
CA GLN A 25 9.60 8.48 9.41
C GLN A 25 8.54 8.37 8.33
N ASN A 26 7.33 8.84 8.64
CA ASN A 26 6.23 8.91 7.69
C ASN A 26 6.04 7.58 6.93
N ALA A 27 6.11 6.46 7.65
CA ALA A 27 6.02 5.11 7.09
C ALA A 27 4.86 4.32 7.70
N ALA A 28 4.25 3.47 6.89
CA ALA A 28 3.17 2.58 7.32
C ALA A 28 3.38 1.17 6.75
N THR A 29 3.13 0.15 7.56
CA THR A 29 3.12 -1.24 7.12
C THR A 29 1.71 -1.58 6.67
N VAL A 30 1.56 -1.90 5.38
CA VAL A 30 0.34 -2.40 4.78
C VAL A 30 0.39 -3.91 4.73
N ARG A 31 -0.64 -4.55 5.29
CA ARG A 31 -0.84 -6.00 5.20
C ARG A 31 -2.06 -6.30 4.35
N LEU A 32 -1.91 -7.24 3.44
CA LEU A 32 -2.94 -7.69 2.52
C LEU A 32 -3.35 -9.13 2.83
N ALA A 33 -4.65 -9.41 2.72
CA ALA A 33 -5.18 -10.77 2.80
C ALA A 33 -6.27 -10.97 1.74
N GLN A 34 -6.51 -12.23 1.36
CA GLN A 34 -7.72 -12.61 0.62
C GLN A 34 -8.93 -12.58 1.56
N ALA A 35 -10.08 -12.07 1.09
CA ALA A 35 -11.28 -11.89 1.89
C ALA A 35 -11.86 -13.19 2.48
N GLU A 36 -11.84 -14.28 1.72
CA GLU A 36 -12.54 -15.54 2.06
C GLU A 36 -11.61 -16.65 2.56
N ALA A 37 -10.31 -16.37 2.69
CA ALA A 37 -9.35 -17.41 3.03
C ALA A 37 -9.23 -17.58 4.55
N ALA A 38 -9.40 -18.82 5.03
CA ALA A 38 -9.01 -19.22 6.39
C ALA A 38 -7.50 -19.06 6.69
N ARG A 39 -6.70 -18.73 5.66
CA ARG A 39 -5.26 -18.48 5.75
C ARG A 39 -4.94 -17.06 5.29
N ARG A 40 -4.05 -16.39 6.04
CA ARG A 40 -3.41 -15.13 5.64
C ARG A 40 -2.65 -15.34 4.33
N GLY A 41 -2.71 -14.36 3.42
CA GLY A 41 -1.92 -14.36 2.19
C GLY A 41 -2.69 -13.90 0.96
N ARG A 42 -2.02 -13.99 -0.19
CA ARG A 42 -2.56 -13.60 -1.50
C ARG A 42 -3.30 -14.78 -2.17
N PRO A 43 -4.30 -14.51 -3.02
CA PRO A 43 -4.89 -15.54 -3.87
C PRO A 43 -3.86 -16.24 -4.75
N GLN A 44 -4.02 -17.55 -5.00
CA GLN A 44 -3.09 -18.32 -5.84
C GLN A 44 -3.01 -17.84 -7.30
N THR A 45 -4.01 -17.10 -7.75
CA THR A 45 -4.10 -16.49 -9.07
C THR A 45 -3.44 -15.11 -9.12
N ALA A 46 -3.17 -14.49 -7.96
CA ALA A 46 -2.47 -13.22 -7.86
C ALA A 46 -0.97 -13.39 -8.13
N LEU A 47 -0.44 -12.58 -9.05
CA LEU A 47 1.00 -12.39 -9.20
C LEU A 47 1.54 -11.43 -8.14
N GLY A 48 0.73 -10.43 -7.76
CA GLY A 48 1.04 -9.44 -6.74
C GLY A 48 -0.15 -8.50 -6.49
N ALA A 49 0.11 -7.40 -5.79
CA ALA A 49 -0.82 -6.30 -5.58
C ALA A 49 -0.29 -4.97 -6.11
N MET A 50 -1.17 -4.12 -6.61
CA MET A 50 -0.88 -2.70 -6.80
C MET A 50 -1.34 -1.96 -5.55
N ILE A 51 -0.47 -1.13 -4.98
CA ILE A 51 -0.79 -0.27 -3.84
C ILE A 51 -0.99 1.16 -4.35
N PHE A 52 -2.07 1.79 -3.89
CA PHE A 52 -2.36 3.19 -4.17
C PHE A 52 -2.53 3.96 -2.87
N THR A 53 -2.14 5.23 -2.91
CA THR A 53 -2.13 6.11 -1.74
C THR A 53 -2.73 7.47 -2.08
N PHE A 54 -3.32 8.11 -1.09
CA PHE A 54 -3.76 9.51 -1.15
C PHE A 54 -3.44 10.20 0.18
N VAL A 55 -3.13 11.49 0.14
CA VAL A 55 -2.86 12.31 1.32
C VAL A 55 -3.96 13.36 1.42
N GLY A 56 -4.72 13.34 2.51
CA GLY A 56 -5.85 14.25 2.72
C GLY A 56 -6.91 13.68 3.66
N ASP A 57 -7.95 14.47 3.91
CA ASP A 57 -8.93 14.17 4.96
C ASP A 57 -9.90 13.07 4.56
N GLU A 58 -10.30 13.01 3.29
CA GLU A 58 -11.27 12.05 2.74
C GLU A 58 -10.65 11.23 1.59
N PRO A 59 -11.05 9.97 1.39
CA PRO A 59 -10.52 9.17 0.29
C PRO A 59 -11.07 9.70 -1.04
N PRO A 60 -10.30 9.66 -2.13
CA PRO A 60 -10.81 10.01 -3.44
C PRO A 60 -12.00 9.13 -3.83
N THR A 61 -13.06 9.78 -4.33
CA THR A 61 -14.22 9.10 -4.93
C THR A 61 -13.91 8.49 -6.29
N ASP A 62 -12.93 9.08 -6.99
CA ASP A 62 -12.54 8.71 -8.34
C ASP A 62 -11.13 8.11 -8.40
N ALA A 63 -10.94 7.18 -9.33
CA ALA A 63 -9.66 6.50 -9.52
C ALA A 63 -8.48 7.45 -9.81
N SER A 64 -8.73 8.60 -10.45
CA SER A 64 -7.70 9.58 -10.79
C SER A 64 -7.13 10.33 -9.59
N GLY A 65 -7.83 10.35 -8.45
CA GLY A 65 -7.32 10.96 -7.22
C GLY A 65 -6.33 10.06 -6.48
N TRP A 66 -6.25 8.78 -6.84
CA TRP A 66 -5.32 7.83 -6.24
C TRP A 66 -3.95 7.91 -6.90
N ARG A 67 -2.90 8.08 -6.08
CA ARG A 67 -1.51 7.98 -6.56
C ARG A 67 -1.06 6.52 -6.52
N PHE A 68 -0.60 6.00 -7.64
CA PHE A 68 0.11 4.72 -7.67
C PHE A 68 1.38 4.81 -6.80
N HIS A 69 1.52 3.87 -5.87
CA HIS A 69 2.66 3.85 -4.93
C HIS A 69 3.67 2.78 -5.31
N THR A 70 3.25 1.51 -5.42
CA THR A 70 4.15 0.41 -5.77
C THR A 70 3.44 -0.86 -6.24
N LEU A 71 4.19 -1.77 -6.85
CA LEU A 71 3.83 -3.16 -7.08
C LEU A 71 4.46 -4.03 -5.98
N ALA A 72 3.66 -4.89 -5.37
CA ALA A 72 4.10 -5.77 -4.30
C ALA A 72 3.88 -7.24 -4.65
N SER A 73 4.93 -8.05 -4.55
CA SER A 73 4.81 -9.52 -4.60
C SER A 73 4.46 -10.12 -3.23
N SER A 74 4.89 -9.44 -2.15
CA SER A 74 4.60 -9.75 -0.76
C SER A 74 3.21 -9.25 -0.33
N THR A 75 2.67 -9.84 0.74
CA THR A 75 1.44 -9.36 1.41
C THR A 75 1.71 -8.52 2.65
N SER A 76 2.98 -8.21 2.94
CA SER A 76 3.40 -7.25 3.97
C SER A 76 4.39 -6.29 3.32
N ILE A 77 4.05 -5.01 3.30
CA ILE A 77 4.79 -3.97 2.58
C ILE A 77 4.89 -2.74 3.45
N ASP A 78 6.10 -2.21 3.61
CA ASP A 78 6.29 -0.90 4.20
C ASP A 78 6.24 0.14 3.08
N ILE A 79 5.34 1.10 3.22
CA ILE A 79 5.21 2.26 2.32
C ILE A 79 5.74 3.49 3.04
N THR A 80 6.51 4.31 2.32
CA THR A 80 7.10 5.55 2.85
C THR A 80 6.45 6.73 2.14
N PHE A 81 5.95 7.68 2.92
CA PHE A 81 5.39 8.93 2.42
C PHE A 81 6.46 10.02 2.41
N ASP A 82 6.13 11.16 1.81
CA ASP A 82 7.04 12.31 1.79
C ASP A 82 7.42 12.73 3.21
N ALA A 83 8.71 12.91 3.45
CA ALA A 83 9.27 13.31 4.74
C ALA A 83 8.83 14.72 5.17
N GLN A 84 8.38 15.57 4.24
CA GLN A 84 7.85 16.91 4.52
C GLN A 84 6.41 16.91 5.04
N LEU A 85 5.70 15.77 5.00
CA LEU A 85 4.36 15.69 5.56
C LEU A 85 4.41 15.86 7.08
N ALA A 86 3.54 16.72 7.59
CA ALA A 86 3.45 17.00 9.00
C ALA A 86 3.05 15.73 9.78
N PRO A 87 3.57 15.54 11.01
CA PRO A 87 3.01 14.58 11.95
C PRO A 87 1.51 14.77 12.10
N GLY A 88 0.76 13.68 12.18
CA GLY A 88 -0.71 13.70 12.20
C GLY A 88 -1.35 13.82 10.83
N THR A 89 -0.60 13.95 9.72
CA THR A 89 -1.19 13.94 8.37
C THR A 89 -1.95 12.64 8.14
N LYS A 90 -3.21 12.74 7.73
CA LYS A 90 -4.05 11.60 7.37
C LYS A 90 -3.69 11.12 5.96
N VAL A 91 -3.47 9.82 5.85
CA VAL A 91 -3.18 9.15 4.59
C VAL A 91 -4.15 8.01 4.37
N TRP A 92 -4.56 7.85 3.12
CA TRP A 92 -5.48 6.82 2.67
C TRP A 92 -4.74 5.83 1.80
N ILE A 93 -5.05 4.54 1.98
CA ILE A 93 -4.40 3.44 1.31
C ILE A 93 -5.48 2.51 0.75
N THR A 94 -5.29 2.05 -0.47
CA THR A 94 -6.10 1.00 -1.10
C THR A 94 -5.20 0.12 -1.96
N ALA A 95 -5.70 -1.05 -2.35
CA ALA A 95 -4.96 -1.98 -3.17
C ALA A 95 -5.90 -2.82 -4.05
N ASN A 96 -5.35 -3.36 -5.13
CA ASN A 96 -5.98 -4.44 -5.89
C ASN A 96 -4.97 -5.56 -6.14
N TRP A 97 -5.45 -6.77 -6.36
CA TRP A 97 -4.59 -7.84 -6.87
C TRP A 97 -4.42 -7.73 -8.38
N PHE A 98 -3.28 -8.16 -8.91
CA PHE A 98 -3.08 -8.30 -10.35
C PHE A 98 -2.57 -9.70 -10.71
N GLY A 99 -2.98 -10.19 -11.87
CA GLY A 99 -2.59 -11.49 -12.40
C GLY A 99 -1.45 -11.42 -13.43
N THR A 100 -1.02 -12.58 -13.93
CA THR A 100 0.04 -12.69 -14.95
C THR A 100 -0.32 -12.07 -16.30
N ARG A 101 -1.61 -11.89 -16.59
CA ARG A 101 -2.11 -11.18 -17.78
C ARG A 101 -2.12 -9.66 -17.63
N LYS A 102 -1.52 -9.11 -16.55
CA LYS A 102 -1.58 -7.68 -16.19
C LYS A 102 -3.01 -7.13 -16.02
N GLN A 103 -3.98 -8.02 -15.88
CA GLN A 103 -5.35 -7.66 -15.51
C GLN A 103 -5.38 -7.41 -14.00
N THR A 104 -6.13 -6.39 -13.61
CA THR A 104 -6.34 -6.01 -12.21
C THR A 104 -7.70 -6.51 -11.74
N GLY A 105 -7.74 -7.00 -10.50
CA GLY A 105 -8.98 -7.28 -9.79
C GLY A 105 -9.63 -6.00 -9.25
N PRO A 106 -10.73 -6.13 -8.50
CA PRO A 106 -11.38 -4.99 -7.87
C PRO A 106 -10.49 -4.33 -6.82
N MET A 107 -10.66 -3.01 -6.65
CA MET A 107 -10.02 -2.27 -5.57
C MET A 107 -10.66 -2.60 -4.22
N ALA A 108 -9.83 -2.63 -3.19
CA ALA A 108 -10.28 -2.79 -1.82
C ALA A 108 -10.92 -1.51 -1.27
N ALA A 109 -11.71 -1.69 -0.21
CA ALA A 109 -12.12 -0.59 0.64
C ALA A 109 -10.89 0.18 1.12
N ALA A 110 -10.94 1.52 1.00
CA ALA A 110 -9.88 2.38 1.47
C ALA A 110 -9.79 2.34 3.00
N ILE A 111 -8.56 2.35 3.51
CA ILE A 111 -8.28 2.44 4.94
C ILE A 111 -7.35 3.63 5.19
N SER A 112 -7.59 4.36 6.27
CA SER A 112 -6.75 5.50 6.66
C SER A 112 -5.86 5.18 7.84
N THR A 113 -4.73 5.88 7.91
CA THR A 113 -3.93 6.00 9.13
C THR A 113 -3.40 7.44 9.25
N HIS A 114 -2.91 7.82 10.42
CA HIS A 114 -2.20 9.08 10.62
C HIS A 114 -0.71 8.82 10.69
N LEU A 115 0.07 9.65 10.02
CA LEU A 115 1.53 9.58 10.08
C LEU A 115 2.00 10.01 11.47
N ILE A 116 2.80 9.19 12.14
CA ILE A 116 3.26 9.49 13.51
C ILE A 116 4.23 10.69 13.51
N GLY A 117 4.99 10.87 12.44
CA GLY A 117 6.12 11.81 12.40
C GLY A 117 7.27 11.35 13.31
N GLY A 118 8.52 11.56 12.89
CA GLY A 118 9.69 11.18 13.68
C GLY A 118 10.87 12.08 13.33
N GLY A 119 11.48 12.72 14.32
CA GLY A 119 12.42 13.83 14.12
C GLY A 119 13.81 13.44 13.63
N VAL A 120 14.19 13.92 12.44
CA VAL A 120 15.60 14.27 12.13
C VAL A 120 15.71 15.69 11.51
N ALA A 121 14.60 16.31 11.07
CA ALA A 121 14.61 17.71 10.65
C ALA A 121 14.92 18.68 11.80
N ALA A 122 14.58 18.34 13.05
CA ALA A 122 15.02 19.11 14.23
C ALA A 122 16.53 18.99 14.50
N ALA A 123 17.22 17.97 13.98
CA ALA A 123 18.64 17.75 14.25
C ALA A 123 19.58 18.41 13.22
N ILE A 124 19.13 18.68 11.99
CA ILE A 124 19.97 19.34 10.97
C ILE A 124 19.88 20.87 11.06
N ALA A 125 18.74 21.43 11.48
CA ALA A 125 18.60 22.87 11.65
C ALA A 125 19.43 23.46 12.81
N LEU A 126 19.87 22.64 13.78
CA LEU A 126 20.63 23.12 14.95
C LEU A 126 22.16 23.18 14.73
N ARG A 127 22.69 22.68 13.61
CA ARG A 127 24.16 22.70 13.34
C ARG A 127 24.63 23.82 12.40
N MET A 128 23.74 24.67 11.90
CA MET A 128 24.09 25.80 11.02
C MET A 128 24.02 27.16 11.72
N ALA A 129 23.85 27.19 13.05
CA ALA A 129 23.67 28.40 13.85
C ALA A 129 24.66 28.53 15.03
N ALA A 130 25.87 27.97 14.89
CA ALA A 130 26.95 28.12 15.88
C ALA A 130 28.26 28.54 15.20
#